data_AF-A0A948W703-F1
#
_entry.id   AF-A0A948W703-F1
#
_cell.length_a   1.000
_cell.length_b   1.000
_cell.length_c   1.000
_cell.angle_alpha   90.00
_cell.angle_beta   90.00
_cell.angle_gamma   90.00
#
_symmetry.space_group_name_H-M   'P 1'
#
loop_
_entity.id
_entity.type
_entity.pdbx_description
1 polymer ?
#
loop_
_entity_poly.entity_id
_entity_poly.type
_entity_poly.pdbx_seq_one_letter_code
_entity_poly.pdbx_strand_id
1 'polypeptide(L)'
;MTPPRMTKQELREDPVMDVIQKGLSFGRDYGRWLALGVGAIVVIAVVVLLIVHGRRVAEINAGAELVQSRAEVATGQWGRARTGLESIISQYGQTQAAGEAYTLLGDVELALQNPEGARVAFEEALSRVEDPTLKAGIRKGLASTYEALGQKMEASRIYEEIVGEEVSDNALTNLMNAGRTARETGDLTRALTLYKRAETMAEKISRNRVAEIQMTIAEIEAKM
;
A
#
# COMPACT_ATOMS: atom_id res chain seq x y z
N MET A 1 -32.71 77.20 -41.80
CA MET A 1 -32.29 76.12 -40.89
C MET A 1 -32.62 74.79 -41.53
N THR A 2 -31.60 74.05 -41.99
CA THR A 2 -31.63 72.59 -42.15
C THR A 2 -30.16 72.13 -42.28
N PRO A 3 -29.77 71.01 -41.63
CA PRO A 3 -28.41 70.81 -41.14
C PRO A 3 -27.42 70.27 -42.18
N PRO A 4 -26.10 70.34 -41.91
CA PRO A 4 -25.07 69.89 -42.83
C PRO A 4 -25.04 68.36 -42.92
N ARG A 5 -24.69 67.89 -44.12
CA ARG A 5 -24.52 66.47 -44.48
C ARG A 5 -23.49 65.82 -43.56
N MET A 6 -23.90 64.85 -42.75
CA MET A 6 -22.97 63.91 -42.15
C MET A 6 -22.40 63.02 -43.25
N THR A 7 -21.07 63.04 -43.32
CA THR A 7 -20.19 62.33 -44.24
C THR A 7 -20.47 60.83 -44.17
N LYS A 8 -20.77 60.20 -45.32
CA LYS A 8 -20.96 58.75 -45.46
C LYS A 8 -19.62 58.00 -45.37
N GLN A 9 -18.88 58.13 -44.27
CA GLN A 9 -17.53 57.55 -44.19
C GLN A 9 -17.14 56.87 -42.88
N GLU A 10 -18.02 56.75 -41.89
CA GLU A 10 -17.64 56.15 -40.59
C GLU A 10 -18.55 55.03 -40.06
N LEU A 11 -19.46 54.47 -40.87
CA LEU A 11 -20.36 53.39 -40.43
C LEU A 11 -20.26 52.16 -41.32
N ARG A 12 -19.04 51.68 -41.55
CA ARG A 12 -18.84 50.41 -42.26
C ARG A 12 -17.60 49.63 -41.84
N GLU A 13 -17.32 49.62 -40.56
CA GLU A 13 -16.68 48.46 -39.95
C GLU A 13 -17.79 47.69 -39.27
N ASP A 14 -18.42 46.80 -40.04
CA ASP A 14 -19.47 45.93 -39.53
C ASP A 14 -18.81 44.99 -38.50
N PRO A 15 -19.07 45.14 -37.19
CA PRO A 15 -18.37 44.37 -36.15
C PRO A 15 -18.61 42.87 -36.31
N VAL A 16 -19.69 42.49 -36.98
CA VAL A 16 -19.99 41.11 -37.39
C VAL A 16 -18.99 40.61 -38.43
N MET A 17 -18.64 41.44 -39.42
CA MET A 17 -17.66 41.07 -40.45
C MET A 17 -16.27 40.90 -39.86
N ASP A 18 -15.90 41.72 -38.87
CA ASP A 18 -14.62 41.65 -38.19
C ASP A 18 -14.51 40.41 -37.31
N VAL A 19 -15.61 39.99 -36.67
CA VAL A 19 -15.73 38.70 -35.95
C VAL A 19 -15.67 37.51 -36.90
N ILE A 20 -16.34 37.58 -38.06
CA ILE A 20 -16.30 36.53 -39.09
C ILE A 20 -14.88 36.38 -39.66
N GLN A 21 -14.22 37.51 -39.96
CA GLN A 21 -12.85 37.52 -40.47
C GLN A 21 -11.84 37.05 -39.41
N LYS A 22 -12.00 37.42 -38.14
CA LYS A 22 -11.19 36.90 -37.02
C LYS A 22 -11.40 35.40 -36.81
N GLY A 23 -12.63 34.89 -36.90
CA GLY A 23 -12.93 33.45 -36.82
C GLY A 23 -12.32 32.65 -37.98
N LEU A 24 -12.38 33.18 -39.20
CA LEU A 24 -11.82 32.54 -40.40
C LEU A 24 -10.28 32.59 -40.46
N SER A 25 -9.66 33.67 -39.97
CA SER A 25 -8.20 33.79 -39.87
C SER A 25 -7.62 32.94 -38.75
N PHE A 26 -8.32 32.81 -37.61
CA PHE A 26 -7.90 31.93 -36.51
C PHE A 26 -7.75 30.47 -36.95
N GLY A 27 -8.68 29.96 -37.77
CA GLY A 27 -8.58 28.62 -38.35
C GLY A 27 -7.44 28.46 -39.36
N ARG A 28 -7.07 29.53 -40.09
CA ARG A 28 -5.99 29.51 -41.07
C ARG A 28 -4.60 29.59 -40.42
N ASP A 29 -4.47 30.41 -39.38
CA ASP A 29 -3.20 30.68 -38.71
C ASP A 29 -2.87 29.65 -37.62
N TYR A 30 -3.89 29.13 -36.91
CA TYR A 30 -3.72 28.14 -35.83
C TYR A 30 -4.21 26.73 -36.18
N GLY A 31 -4.85 26.51 -37.32
CA GLY A 31 -5.41 25.19 -37.69
C GLY A 31 -4.40 24.05 -37.70
N ARG A 32 -3.15 24.30 -38.16
CA ARG A 32 -2.07 23.30 -38.13
C ARG A 32 -1.63 22.97 -36.70
N TRP A 33 -1.49 23.97 -35.83
CA TRP A 33 -1.12 23.76 -34.43
C TRP A 33 -2.25 23.10 -33.61
N LEU A 34 -3.51 23.45 -33.87
CA LEU A 34 -4.68 22.80 -33.29
C LEU A 34 -4.78 21.35 -33.74
N ALA A 35 -4.61 21.06 -35.03
CA ALA A 35 -4.61 19.69 -35.55
C ALA A 35 -3.47 18.85 -34.96
N LEU A 36 -2.26 19.42 -34.83
CA LEU A 36 -1.13 18.78 -34.15
C LEU A 36 -1.42 18.52 -32.66
N GLY A 37 -2.03 19.49 -31.97
CA GLY A 37 -2.43 19.35 -30.57
C GLY A 37 -3.46 18.23 -30.37
N VAL A 38 -4.51 18.20 -31.18
CA VAL A 38 -5.53 17.13 -31.15
C VAL A 38 -4.92 15.78 -31.50
N GLY A 39 -4.06 15.72 -32.53
CA GLY A 39 -3.34 14.50 -32.90
C GLY A 39 -2.49 13.96 -31.76
N ALA A 40 -1.73 14.82 -31.07
CA ALA A 40 -0.94 14.44 -29.91
C ALA A 40 -1.81 13.89 -28.76
N ILE A 41 -2.95 14.52 -28.48
CA ILE A 41 -3.90 14.04 -27.45
C ILE A 41 -4.44 12.65 -27.81
N VAL A 42 -4.82 12.42 -29.07
CA VAL A 42 -5.32 11.11 -29.52
C VAL A 42 -4.23 10.05 -29.37
N VAL A 43 -2.99 10.33 -29.75
CA VAL A 43 -1.87 9.39 -29.58
C VAL A 43 -1.65 9.07 -28.10
N ILE A 44 -1.64 10.08 -27.22
CA ILE A 44 -1.53 9.87 -25.77
C ILE A 44 -2.69 9.00 -25.26
N ALA A 45 -3.92 9.30 -25.67
CA ALA A 45 -5.09 8.52 -25.26
C ALA A 45 -4.99 7.06 -25.72
N VAL A 46 -4.55 6.80 -26.95
CA VAL A 46 -4.33 5.44 -27.46
C VAL A 46 -3.25 4.72 -26.67
N VAL A 47 -2.11 5.39 -26.38
CA VAL A 47 -1.03 4.81 -25.56
C VAL A 47 -1.54 4.46 -24.16
N VAL A 48 -2.29 5.37 -23.52
CA VAL A 48 -2.90 5.12 -22.20
C VAL A 48 -3.85 3.92 -22.26
N LEU A 49 -4.71 3.83 -23.29
CA LEU A 49 -5.62 2.70 -23.45
C LEU A 49 -4.87 1.37 -23.63
N LEU A 50 -3.79 1.35 -24.42
CA LEU A 50 -2.96 0.16 -24.59
C LEU A 50 -2.30 -0.26 -23.28
N ILE A 51 -1.78 0.70 -22.50
CA ILE A 51 -1.19 0.44 -21.18
C ILE A 51 -2.24 -0.10 -20.22
N VAL A 52 -3.42 0.52 -20.14
CA VAL A 52 -4.50 0.08 -19.24
C VAL A 52 -4.99 -1.32 -19.62
N HIS A 53 -5.14 -1.61 -20.91
CA HIS A 53 -5.52 -2.93 -21.39
C HIS A 53 -4.46 -3.99 -21.05
N GLY A 54 -3.19 -3.69 -21.32
CA GLY A 54 -2.07 -4.58 -20.98
C GLY A 54 -1.98 -4.84 -19.48
N ARG A 55 -2.15 -3.82 -18.64
CA ARG A 55 -2.17 -3.96 -17.17
C ARG A 55 -3.31 -4.85 -16.69
N ARG A 56 -4.52 -4.72 -17.26
CA ARG A 56 -5.65 -5.59 -16.88
C ARG A 56 -5.41 -7.06 -17.23
N VAL A 57 -4.85 -7.34 -18.40
CA VAL A 57 -4.51 -8.72 -18.79
C VAL A 57 -3.42 -9.28 -17.88
N ALA A 58 -2.39 -8.47 -17.58
CA ALA A 58 -1.34 -8.85 -16.62
C ALA A 58 -1.93 -9.14 -15.23
N GLU A 59 -2.86 -8.32 -14.75
CA GLU A 59 -3.53 -8.51 -13.45
C GLU A 59 -4.31 -9.83 -13.40
N ILE A 60 -5.05 -10.17 -14.47
CA ILE A 60 -5.81 -11.42 -14.55
C ILE A 60 -4.88 -12.63 -14.51
N ASN A 61 -3.80 -12.61 -15.29
CA ASN A 61 -2.84 -13.72 -15.34
C ASN A 61 -2.09 -13.86 -14.01
N ALA A 62 -1.62 -12.75 -13.44
CA ALA A 62 -0.97 -12.72 -12.14
C ALA A 62 -1.90 -13.24 -11.05
N GLY A 63 -3.19 -12.85 -11.06
CA GLY A 63 -4.20 -13.32 -10.13
C GLY A 63 -4.42 -14.84 -10.23
N ALA A 64 -4.43 -15.40 -11.43
CA ALA A 64 -4.57 -16.85 -11.62
C ALA A 64 -3.36 -17.62 -11.05
N GLU A 65 -2.13 -17.17 -11.33
CA GLU A 65 -0.91 -17.76 -10.77
C GLU A 65 -0.85 -17.60 -9.24
N LEU A 66 -1.35 -16.48 -8.71
CA LEU A 66 -1.42 -16.22 -7.29
C LEU A 66 -2.38 -17.18 -6.57
N VAL A 67 -3.51 -17.51 -7.17
CA VAL A 67 -4.45 -18.51 -6.62
C VAL A 67 -3.77 -19.87 -6.48
N GLN A 68 -3.00 -20.29 -7.48
CA GLN A 68 -2.21 -21.53 -7.39
C GLN A 68 -1.18 -21.45 -6.26
N SER A 69 -0.39 -20.37 -6.22
CA SER A 69 0.65 -20.18 -5.19
C SER A 69 0.06 -20.16 -3.78
N ARG A 70 -1.12 -19.56 -3.58
CA ARG A 70 -1.86 -19.59 -2.31
C ARG A 70 -2.24 -21.01 -1.89
N ALA A 71 -2.64 -21.86 -2.83
CA ALA A 71 -2.94 -23.27 -2.54
C ALA A 71 -1.67 -24.04 -2.14
N GLU A 72 -0.54 -23.74 -2.76
CA GLU A 72 0.76 -24.32 -2.41
C GLU A 72 1.21 -23.89 -1.00
N VAL A 73 1.04 -22.61 -0.65
CA VAL A 73 1.25 -22.08 0.72
C VAL A 73 0.35 -22.81 1.72
N ALA A 74 -0.95 -22.91 1.43
CA ALA A 74 -1.92 -23.54 2.33
C ALA A 74 -1.64 -25.03 2.57
N THR A 75 -1.01 -25.70 1.63
CA THR A 75 -0.64 -27.12 1.72
C THR A 75 0.80 -27.34 2.18
N GLY A 76 1.52 -26.27 2.57
CA GLY A 76 2.87 -26.33 3.10
C GLY A 76 3.95 -26.66 2.07
N GLN A 77 3.67 -26.46 0.78
CA GLN A 77 4.60 -26.74 -0.31
C GLN A 77 5.55 -25.56 -0.54
N TRP A 78 6.29 -25.17 0.50
CA TRP A 78 7.03 -23.92 0.57
C TRP A 78 7.97 -23.67 -0.62
N GLY A 79 8.69 -24.70 -1.09
CA GLY A 79 9.60 -24.56 -2.24
C GLY A 79 8.89 -24.30 -3.57
N ARG A 80 7.72 -24.90 -3.79
CA ARG A 80 6.90 -24.63 -4.98
C ARG A 80 6.28 -23.25 -4.90
N ALA A 81 5.68 -22.93 -3.74
CA ALA A 81 5.09 -21.64 -3.47
C ALA A 81 6.11 -20.51 -3.71
N ARG A 82 7.33 -20.65 -3.18
CA ARG A 82 8.42 -19.69 -3.41
C ARG A 82 8.68 -19.46 -4.89
N THR A 83 8.86 -20.53 -5.66
CA THR A 83 9.15 -20.44 -7.10
C THR A 83 7.99 -19.77 -7.86
N GLY A 84 6.75 -20.13 -7.55
CA GLY A 84 5.56 -19.52 -8.15
C GLY A 84 5.43 -18.04 -7.83
N LEU A 85 5.67 -17.66 -6.57
CA LEU A 85 5.63 -16.26 -6.13
C LEU A 85 6.74 -15.42 -6.76
N GLU A 86 7.97 -15.93 -6.82
CA GLU A 86 9.10 -15.28 -7.51
C GLU A 86 8.81 -15.08 -9.01
N SER A 87 8.17 -16.06 -9.66
CA SER A 87 7.69 -15.95 -11.04
C SER A 87 6.68 -14.81 -11.21
N ILE A 88 5.67 -14.74 -10.33
CA ILE A 88 4.65 -13.68 -10.37
C ILE A 88 5.31 -12.30 -10.23
N ILE A 89 6.23 -12.17 -9.27
CA ILE A 89 6.95 -10.93 -9.00
C ILE A 89 7.78 -10.50 -10.22
N SER A 90 8.50 -11.44 -10.82
CA SER A 90 9.35 -11.14 -11.98
C SER A 90 8.56 -10.78 -13.23
N GLN A 91 7.42 -11.44 -13.48
CA GLN A 91 6.65 -11.26 -14.71
C GLN A 91 5.60 -10.16 -14.61
N TYR A 92 5.03 -9.97 -13.42
CA TYR A 92 3.90 -9.09 -13.18
C TYR A 92 4.18 -8.05 -12.10
N GLY A 93 5.43 -7.67 -11.85
CA GLY A 93 5.83 -6.75 -10.78
C GLY A 93 5.22 -5.34 -10.80
N GLN A 94 4.25 -5.03 -11.66
CA GLN A 94 3.47 -3.76 -11.68
C GLN A 94 1.98 -3.98 -11.34
N THR A 95 1.56 -5.21 -11.04
CA THR A 95 0.18 -5.58 -10.69
C THR A 95 -0.07 -5.49 -9.18
N GLN A 96 -1.34 -5.47 -8.78
CA GLN A 96 -1.70 -5.59 -7.36
C GLN A 96 -1.39 -6.99 -6.82
N ALA A 97 -1.62 -8.01 -7.64
CA ALA A 97 -1.25 -9.39 -7.33
C ALA A 97 0.23 -9.55 -6.96
N ALA A 98 1.15 -8.75 -7.53
CA ALA A 98 2.55 -8.78 -7.14
C ALA A 98 2.77 -8.32 -5.68
N GLY A 99 2.02 -7.34 -5.18
CA GLY A 99 2.09 -6.91 -3.77
C GLY A 99 1.64 -8.02 -2.80
N GLU A 100 0.59 -8.74 -3.17
CA GLU A 100 0.15 -9.93 -2.43
C GLU A 100 1.16 -11.08 -2.55
N ALA A 101 1.78 -11.26 -3.71
CA ALA A 101 2.81 -12.26 -3.91
C ALA A 101 4.04 -12.01 -3.02
N TYR A 102 4.48 -10.76 -2.89
CA TYR A 102 5.53 -10.38 -1.93
C TYR A 102 5.14 -10.67 -0.48
N THR A 103 3.88 -10.43 -0.11
CA THR A 103 3.38 -10.72 1.25
C THR A 103 3.48 -12.22 1.56
N LEU A 104 2.97 -13.06 0.65
CA LEU A 104 3.04 -14.51 0.80
C LEU A 104 4.48 -15.03 0.74
N LEU A 105 5.33 -14.41 -0.09
CA LEU A 105 6.74 -14.77 -0.16
C LEU A 105 7.42 -14.52 1.18
N GLY A 106 7.10 -13.42 1.87
CA GLY A 106 7.59 -13.16 3.23
C GLY A 106 7.23 -14.29 4.21
N ASP A 107 5.97 -14.73 4.21
CA ASP A 107 5.51 -15.85 5.04
C ASP A 107 6.23 -17.16 4.69
N VAL A 108 6.40 -17.44 3.39
CA VAL A 108 7.10 -18.63 2.88
C VAL A 108 8.58 -18.62 3.27
N GLU A 109 9.27 -17.49 3.15
CA GLU A 109 10.68 -17.35 3.52
C GLU A 109 10.88 -17.55 5.04
N LEU A 110 9.95 -17.07 5.89
CA LEU A 110 9.97 -17.38 7.31
C LEU A 110 9.81 -18.88 7.57
N ALA A 111 8.87 -19.54 6.88
CA ALA A 111 8.67 -20.99 6.99
C ALA A 111 9.91 -21.79 6.54
N LEU A 112 10.67 -21.26 5.57
CA LEU A 112 11.93 -21.81 5.09
C LEU A 112 13.15 -21.42 5.95
N GLN A 113 12.93 -20.76 7.09
CA GLN A 113 13.99 -20.28 7.99
C GLN A 113 14.98 -19.31 7.33
N ASN A 114 14.50 -18.52 6.37
CA ASN A 114 15.25 -17.47 5.70
C ASN A 114 14.72 -16.07 6.07
N PRO A 115 15.00 -15.59 7.29
CA PRO A 115 14.42 -14.33 7.76
C PRO A 115 14.92 -13.10 7.00
N GLU A 116 16.12 -13.11 6.42
CA GLU A 116 16.56 -11.99 5.57
C GLU A 116 15.75 -11.91 4.26
N GLY A 117 15.46 -13.06 3.64
CA GLY A 117 14.56 -13.11 2.49
C GLY A 117 13.16 -12.61 2.82
N ALA A 118 12.64 -13.01 3.98
CA ALA A 118 11.34 -12.55 4.46
C ALA A 118 11.30 -11.03 4.67
N ARG A 119 12.37 -10.46 5.23
CA ARG A 119 12.48 -9.01 5.49
C ARG A 119 12.35 -8.22 4.19
N VAL A 120 13.14 -8.60 3.18
CA VAL A 120 13.09 -7.98 1.85
C VAL A 120 11.70 -8.10 1.23
N ALA A 121 11.08 -9.28 1.29
CA ALA A 121 9.76 -9.51 0.72
C ALA A 121 8.67 -8.66 1.40
N PHE A 122 8.66 -8.57 2.73
CA PHE A 122 7.69 -7.73 3.45
C PHE A 122 7.94 -6.23 3.26
N GLU A 123 9.18 -5.78 3.18
CA GLU A 123 9.52 -4.38 2.85
C GLU A 123 9.00 -4.00 1.47
N GLU A 124 9.23 -4.85 0.47
CA GLU A 124 8.68 -4.67 -0.88
C GLU A 124 7.15 -4.65 -0.87
N ALA A 125 6.50 -5.57 -0.14
CA ALA A 125 5.05 -5.59 0.00
C ALA A 125 4.50 -4.27 0.60
N LEU A 126 5.14 -3.72 1.63
CA LEU A 126 4.73 -2.45 2.25
C LEU A 126 4.81 -1.24 1.31
N SER A 127 5.75 -1.27 0.36
CA SER A 127 5.90 -0.20 -0.64
C SER A 127 4.82 -0.24 -1.72
N ARG A 128 4.13 -1.37 -1.89
CA ARG A 128 3.22 -1.67 -3.00
C ARG A 128 1.76 -1.73 -2.59
N VAL A 129 1.48 -2.26 -1.41
CA VAL A 129 0.12 -2.39 -0.88
C VAL A 129 -0.30 -1.04 -0.31
N GLU A 130 -1.49 -0.55 -0.68
CA GLU A 130 -2.04 0.70 -0.14
C GLU A 130 -3.01 0.46 1.01
N ASP A 131 -3.74 -0.67 0.99
CA ASP A 131 -4.77 -1.01 1.96
C ASP A 131 -4.21 -1.05 3.40
N PRO A 132 -4.74 -0.22 4.33
CA PRO A 132 -4.23 -0.15 5.70
C PRO A 132 -4.34 -1.46 6.47
N THR A 133 -5.38 -2.25 6.23
CA THR A 133 -5.60 -3.53 6.92
C THR A 133 -4.57 -4.56 6.47
N LEU A 134 -4.31 -4.65 5.17
CA LEU A 134 -3.23 -5.49 4.63
C LEU A 134 -1.86 -5.03 5.13
N LYS A 135 -1.60 -3.71 5.18
CA LYS A 135 -0.34 -3.18 5.76
C LYS A 135 -0.14 -3.60 7.21
N ALA A 136 -1.17 -3.65 8.03
CA ALA A 136 -1.06 -4.12 9.41
C ALA A 136 -0.64 -5.60 9.47
N GLY A 137 -1.20 -6.45 8.59
CA GLY A 137 -0.79 -7.85 8.45
C GLY A 137 0.68 -7.99 8.02
N ILE A 138 1.10 -7.24 7.00
CA ILE A 138 2.48 -7.25 6.50
C ILE A 138 3.46 -6.76 7.58
N ARG A 139 3.13 -5.69 8.30
CA ARG A 139 3.94 -5.18 9.42
C ARG A 139 4.06 -6.21 10.53
N LYS A 140 3.00 -6.98 10.82
CA LYS A 140 3.06 -8.09 11.79
C LYS A 140 4.04 -9.17 11.32
N GLY A 141 4.01 -9.55 10.05
CA GLY A 141 4.99 -10.48 9.45
C GLY A 141 6.42 -9.95 9.54
N LEU A 142 6.61 -8.66 9.25
CA LEU A 142 7.90 -7.99 9.39
C LEU A 142 8.39 -7.94 10.85
N ALA A 143 7.52 -7.71 11.83
CA ALA A 143 7.88 -7.78 13.25
C ALA A 143 8.36 -9.18 13.65
N SER A 144 7.63 -10.22 13.23
CA SER A 144 8.04 -11.62 13.44
C SER A 144 9.38 -11.93 12.76
N THR A 145 9.63 -11.31 11.61
CA THR A 145 10.90 -11.42 10.89
C THR A 145 12.04 -10.79 11.69
N TYR A 146 11.84 -9.59 12.25
CA TYR A 146 12.82 -8.95 13.10
C TYR A 146 13.11 -9.76 14.38
N GLU A 147 12.10 -10.43 14.96
CA GLU A 147 12.35 -11.39 16.05
C GLU A 147 13.26 -12.53 15.62
N ALA A 148 13.01 -13.13 14.44
CA ALA A 148 13.82 -14.22 13.89
C ALA A 148 15.26 -13.78 13.57
N LEU A 149 15.48 -12.50 13.25
CA LEU A 149 16.79 -11.89 13.06
C LEU A 149 17.47 -11.50 14.38
N GLY A 150 16.81 -11.66 15.53
CA GLY A 150 17.30 -11.22 16.84
C GLY A 150 17.19 -9.71 17.08
N GLN A 151 16.58 -8.96 16.17
CA GLN A 151 16.33 -7.52 16.24
C GLN A 151 15.05 -7.23 17.03
N LYS A 152 15.05 -7.65 18.30
CA LYS A 152 13.85 -7.69 19.16
C LYS A 152 13.31 -6.30 19.52
N MET A 153 14.16 -5.29 19.57
CA MET A 153 13.73 -3.92 19.88
C MET A 153 12.90 -3.34 18.73
N GLU A 154 13.31 -3.57 17.50
CA GLU A 154 12.59 -3.22 16.27
C GLU A 154 11.26 -4.00 16.19
N ALA A 155 11.30 -5.30 16.44
CA ALA A 155 10.09 -6.12 16.50
C ALA A 155 9.07 -5.58 17.53
N SER A 156 9.53 -5.26 18.74
CA SER A 156 8.70 -4.69 19.81
C SER A 156 8.00 -3.42 19.36
N ARG A 157 8.75 -2.49 18.73
CA ARG A 157 8.19 -1.25 18.20
C ARG A 157 7.13 -1.50 17.14
N ILE A 158 7.38 -2.39 16.18
CA ILE A 158 6.41 -2.65 15.11
C ILE A 158 5.15 -3.31 15.64
N TYR A 159 5.26 -4.28 16.56
CA TYR A 159 4.09 -4.88 17.20
C TYR A 159 3.26 -3.85 17.96
N GLU A 160 3.89 -2.90 18.65
CA GLU A 160 3.20 -1.82 19.33
C GLU A 160 2.51 -0.86 18.35
N GLU A 161 3.17 -0.51 17.24
CA GLU A 161 2.66 0.43 16.22
C GLU A 161 1.43 -0.08 15.47
N ILE A 162 1.28 -1.38 15.31
CA ILE A 162 0.11 -1.97 14.64
C ILE A 162 -1.09 -2.14 15.57
N VAL A 163 -0.96 -1.85 16.86
CA VAL A 163 -2.07 -1.87 17.82
C VAL A 163 -2.88 -0.59 17.65
N GLY A 164 -4.03 -0.70 16.98
CA GLY A 164 -5.02 0.36 16.89
C GLY A 164 -5.85 0.53 18.17
N GLU A 165 -6.90 1.35 18.08
CA GLU A 165 -7.84 1.58 19.20
C GLU A 165 -8.83 0.42 19.41
N GLU A 166 -8.94 -0.49 18.44
CA GLU A 166 -9.85 -1.62 18.48
C GLU A 166 -9.47 -2.62 19.59
N VAL A 167 -10.46 -3.02 20.38
CA VAL A 167 -10.34 -4.12 21.34
C VAL A 167 -10.56 -5.44 20.60
N SER A 168 -9.49 -6.18 20.36
CA SER A 168 -9.54 -7.49 19.70
C SER A 168 -8.44 -8.43 20.21
N ASP A 169 -8.64 -9.74 20.02
CA ASP A 169 -7.60 -10.74 20.35
C ASP A 169 -6.30 -10.50 19.57
N ASN A 170 -6.40 -9.98 18.34
CA ASN A 170 -5.24 -9.64 17.52
C ASN A 170 -4.45 -8.47 18.11
N ALA A 171 -5.13 -7.40 18.52
CA ALA A 171 -4.52 -6.25 19.18
C ALA A 171 -3.88 -6.67 20.51
N LEU A 172 -4.56 -7.50 21.30
CA LEU A 172 -4.03 -8.06 22.54
C LEU A 172 -2.76 -8.87 22.30
N THR A 173 -2.78 -9.77 21.32
CA THR A 173 -1.62 -10.61 20.96
C THR A 173 -0.42 -9.75 20.54
N ASN A 174 -0.65 -8.69 19.76
CA ASN A 174 0.42 -7.78 19.34
C ASN A 174 1.01 -7.03 20.55
N LEU A 175 0.19 -6.53 21.48
CA LEU A 175 0.69 -5.92 22.72
C LEU A 175 1.53 -6.90 23.56
N MET A 176 1.08 -8.15 23.68
CA MET A 176 1.82 -9.19 24.39
C MET A 176 3.16 -9.51 23.72
N ASN A 177 3.21 -9.59 22.38
CA ASN A 177 4.45 -9.77 21.64
C ASN A 177 5.39 -8.57 21.79
N ALA A 178 4.86 -7.34 21.77
CA ALA A 178 5.65 -6.14 22.02
C ALA A 178 6.26 -6.15 23.43
N GLY A 179 5.47 -6.49 24.44
CA GLY A 179 5.94 -6.58 25.83
C GLY A 179 6.97 -7.70 26.04
N ARG A 180 6.74 -8.86 25.42
CA ARG A 180 7.65 -10.01 25.48
C ARG A 180 9.01 -9.67 24.88
N THR A 181 9.02 -9.11 23.67
CA THR A 181 10.26 -8.74 22.98
C THR A 181 11.02 -7.63 23.72
N ALA A 182 10.33 -6.62 24.26
CA ALA A 182 10.95 -5.60 25.13
C ALA A 182 11.61 -6.23 26.37
N ARG A 183 10.90 -7.15 27.04
CA ARG A 183 11.42 -7.87 28.21
C ARG A 183 12.67 -8.67 27.89
N GLU A 184 12.69 -9.36 26.74
CA GLU A 184 13.84 -10.15 26.28
C GLU A 184 15.07 -9.29 25.95
N THR A 185 14.90 -8.00 25.67
CA THR A 185 16.00 -7.04 25.51
C THR A 185 16.45 -6.37 26.81
N GLY A 186 15.80 -6.68 27.93
CA GLY A 186 16.10 -6.07 29.24
C GLY A 186 15.39 -4.75 29.52
N ASP A 187 14.59 -4.22 28.59
CA ASP A 187 13.76 -3.03 28.80
C ASP A 187 12.51 -3.37 29.62
N LEU A 188 12.73 -3.65 30.91
CA LEU A 188 11.67 -4.05 31.84
C LEU A 188 10.63 -2.95 32.05
N THR A 189 11.05 -1.68 32.01
CA THR A 189 10.14 -0.53 32.13
C THR A 189 9.14 -0.51 30.99
N ARG A 190 9.60 -0.60 29.74
CA ARG A 190 8.71 -0.62 28.58
C ARG A 190 7.88 -1.89 28.54
N ALA A 191 8.47 -3.04 28.85
CA ALA A 191 7.74 -4.30 28.94
C ALA A 191 6.56 -4.20 29.92
N LEU A 192 6.78 -3.64 31.12
CA LEU A 192 5.74 -3.43 32.12
C LEU A 192 4.61 -2.52 31.60
N THR A 193 4.95 -1.42 30.94
CA THR A 193 3.95 -0.52 30.32
C THR A 193 3.11 -1.25 29.27
N LEU A 194 3.72 -2.06 28.42
CA LEU A 194 3.03 -2.82 27.38
C LEU A 194 2.13 -3.90 27.95
N TYR A 195 2.58 -4.63 28.98
CA TYR A 195 1.75 -5.63 29.64
C TYR A 195 0.59 -5.02 30.43
N LYS A 196 0.75 -3.86 31.06
CA LYS A 196 -0.36 -3.13 31.70
C LYS A 196 -1.42 -2.69 30.69
N ARG A 197 -1.00 -2.23 29.50
CA ARG A 197 -1.93 -1.96 28.39
C ARG A 197 -2.64 -3.23 27.91
N ALA A 198 -1.91 -4.35 27.80
CA ALA A 198 -2.48 -5.65 27.44
C ALA A 198 -3.52 -6.13 28.48
N GLU A 199 -3.25 -5.94 29.77
CA GLU A 199 -4.17 -6.26 30.87
C GLU A 199 -5.49 -5.50 30.71
N THR A 200 -5.44 -4.17 30.56
CA THR A 200 -6.65 -3.33 30.36
C THR A 200 -7.47 -3.76 29.12
N MET A 201 -6.80 -4.23 28.07
CA MET A 201 -7.50 -4.77 26.90
C MET A 201 -8.11 -6.14 27.19
N ALA A 202 -7.36 -7.02 27.86
CA ALA A 202 -7.81 -8.36 28.23
C ALA A 202 -9.04 -8.35 29.16
N GLU A 203 -9.14 -7.36 30.06
CA GLU A 203 -10.32 -7.15 30.92
C GLU A 203 -11.63 -7.01 30.12
N LYS A 204 -11.53 -6.45 28.91
CA LYS A 204 -12.67 -6.26 28.00
C LYS A 204 -12.97 -7.49 27.15
N ILE A 205 -12.04 -8.45 27.06
CA ILE A 205 -12.16 -9.65 26.22
C ILE A 205 -12.54 -10.88 27.07
N SER A 206 -11.72 -11.24 28.07
CA SER A 206 -11.91 -12.45 28.87
C SER A 206 -11.08 -12.45 30.16
N ARG A 207 -11.70 -12.84 31.28
CA ARG A 207 -11.02 -12.96 32.60
C ARG A 207 -9.82 -13.91 32.60
N ASN A 208 -9.85 -14.97 31.79
CA ASN A 208 -8.75 -15.94 31.75
C ASN A 208 -7.45 -15.33 31.22
N ARG A 209 -7.54 -14.36 30.29
CA ARG A 209 -6.38 -13.66 29.73
C ARG A 209 -5.73 -12.72 30.74
N VAL A 210 -6.53 -12.13 31.64
CA VAL A 210 -6.05 -11.20 32.66
C VAL A 210 -5.07 -11.90 33.62
N ALA A 211 -5.41 -13.10 34.08
CA ALA A 211 -4.56 -13.84 35.03
C ALA A 211 -3.16 -14.17 34.46
N GLU A 212 -3.08 -14.55 33.18
CA GLU A 212 -1.82 -14.81 32.48
C GLU A 212 -0.92 -13.56 32.43
N ILE A 213 -1.52 -12.42 32.12
CA ILE A 213 -0.80 -11.14 32.00
C ILE A 213 -0.35 -10.64 33.39
N GLN A 214 -1.19 -10.78 34.41
CA GLN A 214 -0.86 -10.40 35.79
C GLN A 214 0.34 -11.18 36.35
N MET A 215 0.42 -12.47 36.06
CA MET A 215 1.59 -13.27 36.45
C MET A 215 2.87 -12.70 35.82
N THR A 216 2.81 -12.34 34.53
CA THR A 216 3.94 -11.75 33.82
C THR A 216 4.32 -10.37 34.37
N ILE A 217 3.33 -9.53 34.71
CA ILE A 217 3.54 -8.23 35.36
C ILE A 217 4.28 -8.39 36.69
N ALA A 218 3.82 -9.31 37.55
CA ALA A 218 4.43 -9.55 38.85
C ALA A 218 5.88 -10.05 38.73
N GLU A 219 6.18 -10.91 37.75
CA GLU A 219 7.54 -11.36 37.47
C GLU A 219 8.48 -10.22 37.05
N ILE A 220 7.98 -9.26 36.27
CA ILE A 220 8.76 -8.09 35.85
C ILE A 220 9.01 -7.18 37.05
N GLU A 221 7.97 -6.88 37.84
CA GLU A 221 8.07 -6.02 39.03
C GLU A 221 9.03 -6.60 40.08
N ALA A 222 9.13 -7.92 40.21
CA ALA A 222 10.09 -8.57 41.10
C ALA A 222 11.55 -8.49 40.65
N LYS A 223 11.81 -8.18 39.37
CA LYS A 223 13.15 -8.10 38.76
C LYS A 223 13.67 -6.67 38.60
N MET A 224 12.81 -5.67 38.80
CA MET A 224 13.16 -4.24 38.79
C MET A 224 13.72 -3.82 40.14
#